data_AF-A0A1E4FF01-F1
#
_entry.id   AF-A0A1E4FF01-F1
#
_cell.length_a   1.000
_cell.length_b   1.000
_cell.length_c   1.000
_cell.angle_alpha   90.00
_cell.angle_beta   90.00
_cell.angle_gamma   90.00
#
_symmetry.space_group_name_H-M   'P 1'
#
loop_
_entity.id
_entity.type
_entity.pdbx_description
1 polymer ?
#
loop_
_entity_poly.entity_id
_entity_poly.type
_entity_poly.pdbx_seq_one_letter_code
_entity_poly.pdbx_strand_id
1 'polypeptide(L)' 'MLLRILLFIGLGLLVYFGVRRIWKDWSGKFKADDEEARQIRRQRDLAERQRPDVIDLKQDEDGTYRPRGKDDPPA' A
#
# COMPACT_ATOMS: atom_id res chain seq x y z
N MET A 1 -37.19 25.89 25.54
CA MET A 1 -36.88 25.04 24.37
C MET A 1 -35.45 25.26 23.86
N LEU A 2 -35.00 26.51 23.68
CA LEU A 2 -33.65 26.83 23.18
C LEU A 2 -32.48 26.24 23.98
N LEU A 3 -32.55 26.27 25.33
CA LEU A 3 -31.50 25.70 26.20
C LEU A 3 -31.30 24.19 25.98
N ARG A 4 -32.40 23.44 25.80
CA ARG A 4 -32.34 22.00 25.54
C ARG A 4 -31.66 21.72 24.20
N ILE A 5 -31.97 22.52 23.18
CA ILE A 5 -31.37 22.41 21.84
C ILE A 5 -29.86 22.69 21.92
N LEU A 6 -29.42 23.74 22.63
CA LEU A 6 -28.00 24.04 22.83
C LEU A 6 -27.25 22.91 23.55
N LEU A 7 -27.89 22.27 24.54
CA LEU A 7 -27.30 21.13 25.25
C LEU A 7 -27.09 19.92 24.33
N PHE A 8 -28.07 19.59 23.48
CA PHE A 8 -27.93 18.49 22.52
C PHE A 8 -26.88 18.78 21.44
N ILE A 9 -26.80 20.02 20.94
CA ILE A 9 -25.76 20.43 20.00
C ILE A 9 -24.38 20.34 20.67
N GLY A 10 -24.23 20.84 21.90
CA GLY A 10 -22.97 20.75 22.64
C GLY A 10 -22.53 19.30 22.88
N LEU A 11 -23.46 18.42 23.27
CA LEU A 11 -23.20 17.00 23.46
C LEU A 11 -22.83 16.32 22.13
N GLY A 12 -23.55 16.61 21.05
CA GLY A 12 -23.28 16.09 19.72
C GLY A 12 -21.91 16.50 19.20
N LEU A 13 -21.51 17.76 19.40
CA LEU A 13 -20.18 18.25 19.06
C LEU A 13 -19.09 17.56 19.88
N LEU A 14 -19.30 17.34 21.18
CA LEU A 14 -18.33 16.66 22.04
C LEU A 14 -18.09 15.22 21.59
N VAL A 15 -19.17 14.48 21.28
CA VAL A 15 -19.09 13.13 20.73
C VAL A 15 -18.43 13.14 19.34
N TYR A 16 -18.85 14.04 18.45
CA TYR A 16 -18.28 14.16 17.10
C TYR A 16 -16.78 14.44 17.12
N PHE A 17 -16.32 15.38 17.97
CA PHE A 17 -14.89 15.68 18.10
C PHE A 17 -14.12 14.49 18.67
N GLY A 18 -14.68 13.77 19.65
CA GLY A 18 -14.09 12.54 20.19
C GLY A 18 -13.92 11.46 19.12
N VAL A 19 -14.99 11.14 18.40
CA VAL A 19 -14.98 10.14 17.31
C VAL A 19 -14.07 10.58 16.18
N ARG A 20 -14.12 11.84 15.75
CA ARG A 20 -13.28 12.40 14.68
C ARG A 20 -11.80 12.28 15.00
N ARG A 21 -11.40 12.54 16.25
CA ARG A 21 -10.00 12.44 16.68
C ARG A 21 -9.50 10.99 16.60
N ILE A 22 -10.29 10.05 17.10
CA ILE A 22 -9.99 8.61 17.02
C ILE A 22 -9.92 8.16 15.57
N TRP A 23 -10.89 8.52 14.73
CA TRP A 23 -10.88 8.19 13.31
C TRP A 23 -9.64 8.71 12.58
N LYS A 24 -9.19 9.94 12.88
CA LYS A 24 -7.99 10.51 12.26
C LYS A 24 -6.73 9.71 12.63
N ASP A 25 -6.60 9.32 13.89
CA ASP A 25 -5.47 8.51 14.37
C ASP A 25 -5.47 7.10 13.77
N TRP A 26 -6.64 6.50 13.58
CA TRP A 26 -6.77 5.19 12.95
C TRP A 26 -6.40 5.26 11.46
N SER A 27 -6.82 6.31 10.74
CA SER A 27 -6.43 6.50 9.32
C SER A 27 -4.93 6.74 9.11
N GLY A 28 -4.23 7.26 10.13
CA GLY A 28 -2.78 7.44 10.11
C GLY A 28 -2.01 6.13 10.20
N LYS A 29 -2.44 5.22 11.08
CA LYS A 29 -1.82 3.89 11.23
C LYS A 29 -1.94 3.04 9.96
N PHE A 30 -3.11 3.00 9.33
CA PHE A 30 -3.29 2.23 8.09
C PHE A 30 -2.41 2.74 6.93
N LYS A 31 -2.22 4.06 6.82
CA LYS A 31 -1.31 4.61 5.80
C LYS A 31 0.15 4.26 6.05
N ALA A 32 0.59 4.29 7.31
CA ALA A 32 1.94 3.88 7.68
C ALA A 32 2.16 2.38 7.38
N ASP A 33 1.22 1.52 7.79
CA ASP A 33 1.31 0.08 7.56
C ASP A 33 1.25 -0.28 6.06
N ASP A 34 0.45 0.42 5.26
CA ASP A 34 0.37 0.22 3.80
C ASP A 34 1.65 0.68 3.07
N GLU A 35 2.28 1.76 3.51
CA GLU A 35 3.55 2.23 2.94
C GLU A 35 4.70 1.29 3.31
N GLU A 36 4.77 0.83 4.56
CA GLU A 36 5.74 -0.17 5.01
C GLU A 36 5.57 -1.50 4.27
N ALA A 37 4.33 -1.98 4.09
CA ALA A 37 4.05 -3.20 3.34
C ALA A 37 4.47 -3.10 1.87
N ARG A 38 4.32 -1.93 1.22
CA ARG A 38 4.79 -1.70 -0.15
C ARG A 38 6.32 -1.69 -0.24
N GLN A 39 7.01 -1.15 0.75
CA GLN A 39 8.47 -1.14 0.76
C GLN A 39 9.06 -2.54 0.98
N ILE A 40 8.47 -3.34 1.87
CA ILE A 40 8.90 -4.73 2.12
C ILE A 40 8.72 -5.60 0.87
N ARG A 41 7.59 -5.46 0.15
CA ARG A 41 7.35 -6.22 -1.10
C ARG A 41 8.39 -5.91 -2.18
N ARG A 42 8.69 -4.62 -2.42
CA ARG A 42 9.68 -4.22 -3.42
C ARG A 42 11.10 -4.74 -3.12
N GLN A 43 11.48 -4.79 -1.84
CA GLN A 43 12.78 -5.32 -1.46
C GLN A 43 12.89 -6.83 -1.65
N ARG A 44 11.82 -7.59 -1.42
CA ARG A 44 11.81 -9.05 -1.66
C ARG A 44 11.88 -9.39 -3.15
N ASP A 45 11.10 -8.73 -3.99
CA ASP A 45 11.10 -8.99 -5.43
C ASP A 45 12.47 -8.69 -6.07
N LEU A 46 13.18 -7.65 -5.60
CA LEU A 46 14.53 -7.34 -6.05
C LEU A 46 15.56 -8.38 -5.61
N ALA A 47 15.43 -8.93 -4.39
CA ALA A 47 16.31 -9.96 -3.88
C ALA A 47 16.12 -11.31 -4.57
N GLU A 48 14.88 -11.65 -4.96
CA GLU A 48 14.61 -12.88 -5.72
C GLU A 48 15.13 -12.80 -7.16
N ARG A 49 15.06 -11.64 -7.83
CA ARG A 49 15.63 -11.43 -9.17
C ARG A 49 17.15 -11.49 -9.22
N GLN A 50 17.84 -11.25 -8.10
CA GLN A 50 19.30 -11.36 -8.01
C GLN A 50 19.77 -12.79 -7.77
N ARG A 51 18.86 -13.75 -7.52
CA ARG A 51 19.26 -15.15 -7.38
C ARG A 51 19.74 -15.69 -8.73
N PRO A 52 20.94 -16.32 -8.77
CA PRO A 52 21.51 -16.85 -10.01
C PRO A 52 20.68 -18.00 -10.62
N ASP A 53 19.72 -18.55 -9.87
CA ASP A 53 18.80 -19.60 -10.33
C ASP A 53 17.55 -19.04 -11.04
N VAL A 54 17.31 -17.73 -11.01
CA VAL A 54 16.16 -17.10 -11.66
C VAL A 54 16.56 -16.64 -13.05
N ILE A 55 16.06 -17.35 -14.07
CA ILE A 55 16.28 -17.01 -15.48
C ILE A 55 15.10 -16.17 -15.96
N ASP A 56 15.39 -14.98 -16.50
CA ASP A 56 14.37 -14.13 -17.08
C ASP A 56 13.93 -14.68 -18.44
N LEU A 57 12.62 -14.89 -18.61
CA LEU A 57 12.04 -15.40 -19.84
C LEU A 57 11.59 -14.24 -20.72
N LYS A 58 12.11 -14.18 -21.94
CA LYS A 58 11.65 -13.24 -22.96
C LYS A 58 10.54 -13.89 -23.78
N GLN A 59 9.46 -13.15 -24.03
CA GLN A 59 8.43 -13.59 -24.96
C GLN A 59 8.93 -13.35 -26.39
N ASP A 60 9.01 -14.41 -27.18
CA ASP A 60 9.31 -14.30 -28.60
C ASP A 60 8.04 -13.94 -29.41
N GLU A 61 8.23 -13.52 -30.66
CA GLU A 61 7.15 -13.13 -31.58
C GLU A 61 6.12 -14.26 -31.82
N ASP A 62 6.55 -15.52 -31.64
CA ASP A 62 5.69 -16.72 -31.71
C ASP A 62 4.82 -16.93 -30.44
N GLY A 63 4.89 -16.02 -29.47
CA GLY A 63 4.18 -16.11 -28.19
C GLY A 63 4.76 -17.12 -27.19
N THR A 64 5.83 -17.83 -27.55
CA THR A 64 6.52 -18.78 -26.67
C THR A 64 7.55 -18.06 -25.81
N TYR A 65 7.60 -18.38 -24.52
CA TYR A 65 8.58 -17.83 -23.58
C TYR A 65 9.86 -18.66 -23.61
N ARG A 66 11.00 -18.04 -23.91
CA ARG A 66 12.32 -18.69 -23.94
C ARG A 66 13.31 -17.96 -23.03
N PRO A 67 14.30 -18.68 -22.44
CA PRO A 67 15.34 -18.04 -21.65
C PRO A 67 16.16 -17.09 -22.51
N ARG A 68 16.50 -15.90 -22.00
CA ARG A 68 17.34 -14.93 -22.73
C ARG A 68 18.67 -15.56 -23.10
N GLY A 69 19.12 -15.28 -24.32
CA GLY A 69 20.44 -15.70 -24.79
C GLY A 69 21.54 -14.88 -24.11
N LYS A 70 22.76 -15.44 -24.04
CA LYS A 70 23.94 -14.77 -23.46
C LYS A 70 24.33 -13.47 -24.19
N ASP A 71 23.78 -13.27 -25.40
CA ASP A 71 24.07 -12.17 -26.31
C ASP A 71 22.90 -11.15 -26.42
N ASP A 72 21.83 -11.30 -25.63
CA ASP A 72 20.72 -10.34 -25.62
C ASP A 72 21.10 -9.04 -24.86
N PRO A 73 20.77 -7.85 -25.40
CA PRO A 73 21.05 -6.59 -24.72
C PRO A 73 20.25 -6.45 -23.41
N PRO A 74 20.81 -5.79 -22.37
CA PRO A 74 20.09 -5.52 -21.13
C PRO A 74 18.88 -4.62 -21.40
N ALA A 75 17.79 -4.88 -20.67
CA ALA A 75 16.59 -4.04 -20.69
C ALA A 75 16.77 -2.77 -19.85
#